data_AF-A0A959FSY4-F1
#
_entry.id   AF-A0A959FSY4-F1
#
_cell.length_a   1.000
_cell.length_b   1.000
_cell.length_c   1.000
_cell.angle_alpha   90.00
_cell.angle_beta   90.00
_cell.angle_gamma   90.00
#
_symmetry.space_group_name_H-M   'P 1'
#
loop_
_entity.id
_entity.type
_entity.pdbx_description
1 polymer ?
#
loop_
_entity_poly.entity_id
_entity_poly.type
_entity_poly.pdbx_seq_one_letter_code
_entity_poly.pdbx_strand_id
1 'polypeptide(L)'
;MYKHIPLLFLCCSISTAHAQVDTILWLVDNLNEIGGHSVQILGNPTVIETEIGFAVEFDGIDDGLIVDGNPMAGATTAFTVEIIFKPYSGGEVEQRFLHCQQDNDNRILIELRNNADENWSLDTFIKSGSSSQAL
;
A
#
# COMPACT_ATOMS: atom_id res chain seq x y z
N MET A 1 -66.60 -1.37 31.17
CA MET A 1 -65.55 -0.32 31.03
C MET A 1 -64.24 -1.04 30.76
N TYR A 2 -63.89 -1.29 29.49
CA TYR A 2 -62.70 -2.06 29.11
C TYR A 2 -61.47 -1.13 29.10
N LYS A 3 -60.44 -1.52 29.84
CA LYS A 3 -59.19 -0.76 29.99
C LYS A 3 -58.20 -1.31 28.96
N HIS A 4 -57.99 -0.59 27.86
CA HIS A 4 -57.01 -0.97 26.85
C HIS A 4 -55.60 -0.68 27.38
N ILE A 5 -54.76 -1.72 27.48
CA ILE A 5 -53.33 -1.62 27.77
C ILE A 5 -52.62 -1.53 26.41
N PRO A 6 -51.92 -0.43 26.09
CA PRO A 6 -51.15 -0.35 24.86
C PRO A 6 -49.87 -1.17 25.00
N LEU A 7 -49.66 -2.11 24.07
CA LEU A 7 -48.43 -2.88 23.93
C LEU A 7 -47.40 -2.03 23.16
N LEU A 8 -46.33 -1.61 23.83
CA LEU A 8 -45.24 -0.86 23.22
C LEU A 8 -44.31 -1.83 22.48
N PHE A 9 -44.35 -1.83 21.16
CA PHE A 9 -43.40 -2.56 20.32
C PHE A 9 -42.09 -1.77 20.24
N LEU A 10 -41.05 -2.23 20.95
CA LEU A 10 -39.69 -1.72 20.82
C LEU A 10 -39.04 -2.33 19.57
N CYS A 11 -39.01 -1.58 18.47
CA CYS A 11 -38.33 -1.99 17.24
C CYS A 11 -36.82 -1.74 17.42
N CYS A 12 -36.08 -2.77 17.82
CA CYS A 12 -34.62 -2.69 17.94
C CYS A 12 -34.00 -2.76 16.54
N SER A 13 -33.65 -1.61 15.97
CA SER A 13 -32.99 -1.53 14.67
C SER A 13 -31.57 -2.06 14.81
N ILE A 14 -31.31 -3.27 14.30
CA ILE A 14 -29.93 -3.78 14.16
C ILE A 14 -29.28 -2.93 13.07
N SER A 15 -28.48 -1.95 13.45
CA SER A 15 -27.62 -1.22 12.51
C SER A 15 -26.40 -2.08 12.22
N THR A 16 -26.34 -2.66 11.03
CA THR A 16 -25.08 -3.20 10.50
C THR A 16 -24.17 -2.03 10.20
N ALA A 17 -23.10 -1.86 10.98
CA ALA A 17 -22.02 -0.96 10.61
C ALA A 17 -21.35 -1.54 9.35
N HIS A 18 -21.62 -0.95 8.19
CA HIS A 18 -20.78 -1.18 7.02
C HIS A 18 -19.44 -0.52 7.30
N ALA A 19 -18.36 -1.32 7.28
CA ALA A 19 -17.02 -0.78 7.21
C ALA A 19 -16.92 -0.03 5.86
N GLN A 20 -16.86 1.29 5.92
CA GLN A 20 -16.49 2.09 4.76
C GLN A 20 -15.03 1.76 4.44
N VAL A 21 -14.78 1.19 3.27
CA VAL A 21 -13.42 0.95 2.79
C VAL A 21 -12.94 2.27 2.21
N ASP A 22 -12.07 2.97 2.95
CA ASP A 22 -11.39 4.15 2.43
C ASP A 22 -10.28 3.68 1.47
N THR A 23 -10.45 3.98 0.19
CA THR A 23 -9.42 3.75 -0.84
C THR A 23 -8.62 5.02 -1.03
N ILE A 24 -7.30 4.91 -0.95
CA ILE A 24 -6.37 5.96 -1.37
C ILE A 24 -5.65 5.52 -2.65
N LEU A 25 -5.44 6.46 -3.56
CA LEU A 25 -4.71 6.22 -4.81
C LEU A 25 -3.45 7.07 -4.80
N TRP A 26 -2.30 6.42 -4.92
CA TRP A 26 -1.01 7.06 -5.10
C TRP A 26 -0.55 6.81 -6.53
N LEU A 27 -0.59 7.87 -7.35
CA LEU A 27 -0.03 7.83 -8.70
C LEU A 27 1.48 8.08 -8.63
N VAL A 28 2.25 7.17 -9.21
CA VAL A 28 3.72 7.27 -9.31
C VAL A 28 4.06 7.58 -10.77
N ASP A 29 3.70 8.77 -11.20
CA ASP A 29 3.74 9.24 -12.60
C ASP A 29 4.55 10.53 -12.78
N ASN A 30 5.12 11.06 -11.70
CA ASN A 30 5.88 12.30 -11.66
C ASN A 30 6.93 12.26 -10.52
N LEU A 31 7.78 13.28 -10.45
CA LEU A 31 8.86 13.38 -9.45
C LEU A 31 8.67 14.53 -8.44
N ASN A 32 7.50 15.17 -8.43
CA ASN A 32 7.23 16.34 -7.58
C ASN A 32 6.40 15.96 -6.34
N GLU A 33 5.28 15.27 -6.55
CA GLU A 33 4.36 14.87 -5.49
C GLU A 33 3.70 13.51 -5.75
N ILE A 34 3.46 12.76 -4.68
CA ILE A 34 2.72 11.49 -4.71
C ILE A 34 1.69 11.54 -3.59
N GLY A 35 0.41 11.29 -3.93
CA GLY A 35 -0.68 11.34 -2.96
C GLY A 35 -0.87 12.71 -2.27
N GLY A 36 -0.41 13.79 -2.90
CA GLY A 36 -0.43 15.15 -2.32
C GLY A 36 0.75 15.45 -1.38
N HIS A 37 1.74 14.56 -1.29
CA HIS A 37 2.93 14.73 -0.46
C HIS A 37 4.17 14.97 -1.35
N SER A 38 5.06 15.85 -0.91
CA SER A 38 6.33 16.10 -1.62
C SER A 38 7.22 14.87 -1.66
N VAL A 39 7.99 14.75 -2.74
CA VAL A 39 8.91 13.64 -2.96
C VAL A 39 10.36 14.10 -2.84
N GLN A 40 11.16 13.37 -2.07
CA GLN A 40 12.62 13.40 -2.18
C GLN A 40 13.07 12.35 -3.20
N ILE A 41 13.86 12.78 -4.18
CA ILE A 41 14.42 11.92 -5.22
C ILE A 41 15.78 11.39 -4.76
N LEU A 42 16.00 10.09 -4.92
CA LEU A 42 17.30 9.41 -4.82
C LEU A 42 17.69 8.93 -6.22
N GLY A 43 18.99 8.95 -6.54
CA GLY A 43 19.48 8.55 -7.86
C GLY A 43 19.01 9.50 -8.97
N ASN A 44 18.59 8.94 -10.11
CA ASN A 44 18.08 9.64 -11.27
C ASN A 44 16.89 8.91 -11.95
N PRO A 45 15.80 8.61 -11.21
CA PRO A 45 14.62 7.97 -11.77
C PRO A 45 13.99 8.85 -12.84
N THR A 46 13.40 8.22 -13.85
CA THR A 46 12.90 8.93 -15.04
C THR A 46 11.41 8.72 -15.22
N VAL A 47 10.68 9.79 -15.55
CA VAL A 47 9.28 9.69 -15.97
C VAL A 47 9.23 9.23 -17.42
N ILE A 48 8.54 8.12 -17.69
CA ILE A 48 8.38 7.53 -19.01
C ILE A 48 6.90 7.43 -19.40
N GLU A 49 6.61 7.45 -20.69
CA GLU A 49 5.28 7.16 -21.23
C GLU A 49 5.10 5.65 -21.42
N THR A 50 3.95 5.12 -20.97
CA THR A 50 3.57 3.71 -21.11
C THR A 50 2.20 3.59 -21.78
N GLU A 51 1.79 2.36 -22.12
CA GLU A 51 0.49 2.09 -22.71
C GLU A 51 -0.71 2.48 -21.82
N ILE A 52 -0.49 2.66 -20.51
CA ILE A 52 -1.52 2.98 -19.52
C ILE A 52 -1.35 4.37 -18.88
N GLY A 53 -0.44 5.21 -19.42
CA GLY A 53 -0.13 6.54 -18.90
C GLY A 53 1.34 6.71 -18.51
N PHE A 54 1.66 7.79 -17.81
CA PHE A 54 3.02 8.04 -17.32
C PHE A 54 3.33 7.17 -16.10
N ALA A 55 4.59 6.75 -15.99
CA ALA A 55 5.12 6.01 -14.86
C ALA A 55 6.56 6.46 -14.56
N VAL A 56 7.03 6.21 -13.34
CA VAL A 56 8.43 6.40 -12.99
C VAL A 56 9.20 5.08 -13.20
N GLU A 57 10.26 5.14 -13.98
CA GLU A 57 11.24 4.07 -14.18
C GLU A 57 12.37 4.22 -13.16
N PHE A 58 12.77 3.08 -12.58
CA PHE A 58 13.84 2.95 -11.59
C PHE A 58 14.88 1.98 -12.13
N ASP A 59 16.16 2.29 -11.95
CA ASP A 59 17.28 1.47 -12.43
C ASP A 59 17.56 0.20 -11.59
N GLY A 60 16.99 0.11 -10.38
CA GLY A 60 17.20 -1.00 -9.46
C GLY A 60 18.55 -0.99 -8.72
N ILE A 61 19.27 0.13 -8.74
CA ILE A 61 20.58 0.30 -8.11
C ILE A 61 20.50 1.31 -6.96
N ASP A 62 20.20 2.57 -7.28
CA ASP A 62 20.12 3.66 -6.29
C ASP A 62 18.94 4.63 -6.52
N ASP A 63 18.14 4.39 -7.55
CA ASP A 63 16.91 5.13 -7.79
C ASP A 63 15.87 4.88 -6.69
N GLY A 64 15.22 5.95 -6.25
CA GLY A 64 14.15 5.86 -5.27
C GLY A 64 13.39 7.15 -5.10
N LEU A 65 12.13 7.03 -4.66
CA LEU A 65 11.29 8.15 -4.25
C LEU A 65 10.95 7.97 -2.77
N ILE A 66 11.35 8.93 -1.94
CA ILE A 66 10.90 9.02 -0.55
C ILE A 66 9.75 10.01 -0.49
N VAL A 67 8.56 9.53 -0.16
CA VAL A 67 7.35 10.36 -0.01
C VAL A 67 7.21 10.77 1.45
N ASP A 68 6.99 12.06 1.73
CA ASP A 68 6.71 12.56 3.08
C ASP A 68 5.25 12.29 3.50
N GLY A 69 4.87 11.02 3.46
CA GLY A 69 3.53 10.51 3.76
C GLY A 69 3.57 9.00 3.96
N ASN A 70 2.60 8.46 4.71
CA ASN A 70 2.44 7.02 4.86
C ASN A 70 1.01 6.63 4.48
N PRO A 71 0.81 5.87 3.39
CA PRO A 71 -0.52 5.49 2.90
C PRO A 71 -1.26 4.58 3.89
N MET A 72 -0.54 3.96 4.82
CA MET A 72 -1.10 3.04 5.81
C MET A 72 -1.47 3.73 7.12
N ALA A 73 -1.19 5.03 7.26
CA ALA A 73 -1.53 5.77 8.46
C ALA A 73 -3.05 5.76 8.70
N GLY A 74 -3.48 5.23 9.85
CA GLY A 74 -4.89 5.12 10.21
C GLY A 74 -5.59 3.84 9.75
N ALA A 75 -4.89 2.91 9.07
CA ALA A 75 -5.43 1.57 8.83
C ALA A 75 -5.62 0.83 10.16
N THR A 76 -6.82 0.28 10.41
CA THR A 76 -7.19 -0.25 11.74
C THR A 76 -7.39 -1.76 11.81
N THR A 77 -8.13 -2.36 10.88
CA THR A 77 -8.60 -3.75 11.00
C THR A 77 -8.11 -4.66 9.88
N ALA A 78 -8.14 -4.18 8.64
CA ALA A 78 -7.65 -4.87 7.46
C ALA A 78 -7.30 -3.84 6.38
N PHE A 79 -6.41 -4.21 5.49
CA PHE A 79 -6.05 -3.39 4.34
C PHE A 79 -5.62 -4.30 3.18
N THR A 80 -5.69 -3.75 1.97
CA THR A 80 -5.13 -4.35 0.76
C THR A 80 -4.19 -3.33 0.14
N VAL A 81 -2.99 -3.77 -0.26
CA VAL A 81 -2.08 -2.98 -1.08
C VAL A 81 -2.15 -3.53 -2.50
N GLU A 82 -2.54 -2.70 -3.45
CA GLU A 82 -2.59 -3.03 -4.88
C GLU A 82 -1.60 -2.15 -5.63
N ILE A 83 -0.82 -2.76 -6.53
CA ILE A 83 0.26 -2.07 -7.25
C ILE A 83 0.22 -2.49 -8.71
N ILE A 84 0.29 -1.50 -9.60
CA ILE A 84 0.59 -1.71 -11.01
C ILE A 84 2.08 -1.44 -11.18
N PHE A 85 2.85 -2.46 -11.51
CA PHE A 85 4.29 -2.35 -11.75
C PHE A 85 4.72 -3.29 -12.89
N LYS A 86 5.88 -3.01 -13.48
CA LYS A 86 6.48 -3.82 -14.54
C LYS A 86 7.95 -4.07 -14.20
N PRO A 87 8.30 -5.23 -13.62
CA PRO A 87 9.70 -5.53 -13.34
C PRO A 87 10.43 -5.84 -14.64
N TYR A 88 11.67 -5.36 -14.74
CA TYR A 88 12.61 -5.81 -15.77
C TYR A 88 13.35 -7.06 -15.29
N SER A 89 13.89 -7.85 -16.22
CA SER A 89 14.70 -9.01 -15.86
C SER A 89 16.06 -8.59 -15.29
N GLY A 90 16.62 -9.45 -14.43
CA GLY A 90 17.90 -9.21 -13.78
C GLY A 90 17.79 -8.45 -12.45
N GLY A 91 18.86 -7.75 -12.08
CA GLY A 91 18.99 -7.11 -10.76
C GLY A 91 19.48 -8.06 -9.67
N GLU A 92 19.73 -7.52 -8.48
CA GLU A 92 20.17 -8.33 -7.33
C GLU A 92 19.04 -9.26 -6.86
N VAL A 93 19.41 -10.29 -6.07
CA VAL A 93 18.47 -11.30 -5.55
C VAL A 93 17.32 -10.67 -4.75
N GLU A 94 17.58 -9.55 -4.07
CA GLU A 94 16.60 -8.86 -3.22
C GLU A 94 16.39 -7.43 -3.71
N GLN A 95 15.19 -7.12 -4.23
CA GLN A 95 14.85 -5.77 -4.69
C GLN A 95 13.60 -5.27 -3.97
N ARG A 96 13.73 -4.23 -3.15
CA ARG A 96 12.62 -3.59 -2.42
C ARG A 96 12.01 -2.50 -3.29
N PHE A 97 10.80 -2.71 -3.80
CA PHE A 97 10.14 -1.71 -4.64
C PHE A 97 8.98 -0.99 -3.94
N LEU A 98 8.51 -1.49 -2.79
CA LEU A 98 7.68 -0.71 -1.87
C LEU A 98 8.16 -0.89 -0.43
N HIS A 99 8.29 0.23 0.27
CA HIS A 99 8.58 0.27 1.70
C HIS A 99 7.71 1.33 2.38
N CYS A 100 6.70 0.88 3.14
CA CYS A 100 5.91 1.75 4.00
C CYS A 100 6.39 1.56 5.44
N GLN A 101 7.01 2.59 6.04
CA GLN A 101 7.50 2.55 7.41
C GLN A 101 6.87 3.67 8.23
N GLN A 102 6.37 3.34 9.42
CA GLN A 102 5.98 4.34 10.43
C GLN A 102 7.13 4.58 11.42
N ASP A 103 7.75 3.50 11.89
CA ASP A 103 8.87 3.49 12.82
C ASP A 103 9.67 2.17 12.69
N ASN A 104 10.62 1.92 13.58
CA ASN A 104 11.45 0.72 13.55
C ASN A 104 10.68 -0.59 13.79
N ASP A 105 9.46 -0.52 14.32
CA ASP A 105 8.63 -1.66 14.70
C ASP A 105 7.40 -1.85 13.82
N ASN A 106 7.10 -0.90 12.94
CA ASN A 106 5.92 -0.94 12.08
C ASN A 106 6.29 -0.64 10.63
N ARG A 107 6.35 -1.70 9.81
CA ARG A 107 6.66 -1.58 8.38
C ARG A 107 6.04 -2.69 7.52
N ILE A 108 5.80 -2.35 6.27
CA ILE A 108 5.41 -3.27 5.19
C ILE A 108 6.44 -3.14 4.07
N LEU A 109 6.94 -4.28 3.60
CA LEU A 109 7.85 -4.40 2.47
C LEU A 109 7.20 -5.25 1.39
N ILE A 110 7.33 -4.82 0.14
CA ILE A 110 7.04 -5.66 -1.03
C ILE A 110 8.30 -5.70 -1.88
N GLU A 111 8.76 -6.91 -2.15
CA GLU A 111 10.07 -7.22 -2.69
C GLU A 111 9.95 -8.14 -3.90
N LEU A 112 10.91 -8.03 -4.81
CA LEU A 112 11.20 -9.06 -5.81
C LEU A 112 12.29 -9.97 -5.27
N ARG A 113 12.11 -11.28 -5.47
CA ARG A 113 13.14 -12.29 -5.31
C ARG A 113 13.56 -12.81 -6.67
N ASN A 114 14.66 -12.27 -7.18
CA ASN A 114 15.19 -12.63 -8.49
C ASN A 114 16.00 -13.92 -8.39
N ASN A 115 16.01 -14.71 -9.46
CA ASN A 115 16.81 -15.92 -9.56
C ASN A 115 17.72 -15.92 -10.80
N ALA A 116 18.61 -16.91 -10.87
CA ALA A 116 19.61 -17.03 -11.92
C ALA A 116 19.01 -17.24 -13.32
N ASP A 117 17.73 -17.61 -13.42
CA ASP A 117 17.03 -17.84 -14.69
C ASP A 117 16.25 -16.59 -15.15
N GLU A 118 16.60 -15.41 -14.65
CA GLU A 118 15.93 -14.12 -14.94
C GLU A 118 14.44 -14.08 -14.57
N ASN A 119 13.98 -15.04 -13.76
CA ASN A 119 12.64 -15.04 -13.21
C ASN A 119 12.63 -14.37 -11.83
N TRP A 120 11.44 -13.93 -11.41
CA TRP A 120 11.22 -13.35 -10.10
C TRP A 120 10.01 -13.99 -9.41
N SER A 121 10.01 -13.96 -8.08
CA SER A 121 8.83 -14.22 -7.25
C SER A 121 8.54 -13.04 -6.34
N LEU A 122 7.27 -12.84 -6.02
CA LEU A 122 6.85 -11.86 -5.02
C LEU A 122 7.25 -12.37 -3.63
N ASP A 123 7.86 -11.50 -2.82
CA ASP A 123 8.06 -11.71 -1.40
C ASP A 123 7.54 -10.48 -0.64
N THR A 124 6.79 -10.71 0.42
CA THR A 124 6.17 -9.63 1.21
C THR A 124 6.47 -9.83 2.68
N PHE A 125 6.83 -8.75 3.36
CA PHE A 125 7.11 -8.78 4.79
C PHE A 125 6.31 -7.71 5.53
N ILE A 126 5.71 -8.09 6.66
CA ILE A 126 4.97 -7.19 7.54
C ILE A 126 5.55 -7.31 8.94
N LYS A 127 5.82 -6.17 9.59
CA LYS A 127 6.15 -6.06 11.01
C LYS A 127 5.17 -5.11 11.69
N SER A 128 4.66 -5.53 12.84
CA SER A 128 3.83 -4.73 13.73
C SER A 128 4.21 -5.00 15.18
N GLY A 129 4.87 -4.02 15.82
CA GLY A 129 5.43 -4.18 17.16
C GLY A 129 6.42 -5.35 17.22
N SER A 130 6.16 -6.29 18.13
CA SER A 130 6.96 -7.51 18.29
C SER A 130 6.61 -8.64 17.31
N SER A 131 5.55 -8.49 16.52
CA SER A 131 5.07 -9.50 15.58
C SER A 131 5.58 -9.21 14.17
N SER A 132 5.95 -10.26 13.45
CA SER A 132 6.35 -10.16 12.05
C SER A 132 5.97 -11.40 11.26
N GLN A 133 5.73 -11.22 9.97
CA GLN A 133 5.41 -12.30 9.05
C GLN A 133 6.03 -12.03 7.68
N ALA A 134 6.69 -13.04 7.12
CA ALA A 134 7.00 -13.13 5.69
C ALA A 134 5.89 -13.95 5.01
N LEU A 135 5.52 -13.57 3.78
CA LEU A 135 4.39 -14.08 3.03
C LEU A 135 4.82 -14.63 1.67
#